data_AF-A0A0F7D513-F1
#
_entry.id   AF-A0A0F7D513-F1
#
_cell.length_a   1.000
_cell.length_b   1.000
_cell.length_c   1.000
_cell.angle_alpha   90.00
_cell.angle_beta   90.00
_cell.angle_gamma   90.00
#
_symmetry.space_group_name_H-M   'P 1'
#
loop_
_entity.id
_entity.type
_entity.pdbx_description
1 polymer ?
#
loop_
_entity_poly.entity_id
_entity_poly.type
_entity_poly.pdbx_seq_one_letter_code
_entity_poly.pdbx_strand_id
1 'polypeptide(L)'
;MVKKNEIVKFKIVFEFTEGQDANVVISDIVSFHDGQNIHEKMEKAESVAKDLGEGLKNKIIKDEFICVDTTFFRSNLIKAFTLNPDYDSLK
;
A
#
# COMPACT_ATOMS: atom_id res chain seq x y z
N MET A 1 6.50 4.46 26.62
CA MET A 1 6.42 3.40 25.59
C MET A 1 7.48 3.67 24.54
N VAL A 2 8.42 2.74 24.37
CA VAL A 2 9.42 2.81 23.30
C VAL A 2 8.70 2.52 21.98
N LYS A 3 9.04 3.26 20.92
CA LYS A 3 8.53 2.98 19.56
C LYS A 3 9.64 2.27 18.78
N LYS A 4 9.25 1.27 18.00
CA LYS A 4 10.12 0.57 17.05
C LYS A 4 9.59 0.81 15.64
N ASN A 5 10.47 1.28 14.77
CA ASN A 5 10.15 1.44 13.35
C ASN A 5 10.43 0.12 12.64
N GLU A 6 9.45 -0.40 11.93
CA GLU A 6 9.58 -1.60 11.11
C GLU A 6 9.19 -1.25 9.66
N ILE A 7 9.90 -1.86 8.71
CA ILE A 7 9.57 -1.70 7.29
C ILE A 7 8.44 -2.69 6.98
N VAL A 8 7.29 -2.16 6.59
CA VAL A 8 6.12 -2.95 6.20
C VAL A 8 5.96 -2.88 4.69
N LYS A 9 5.80 -4.04 4.06
CA LYS A 9 5.51 -4.11 2.63
C LYS A 9 4.00 -4.08 2.41
N PHE A 10 3.57 -3.46 1.33
CA PHE A 10 2.19 -3.43 0.90
C PHE A 10 2.10 -3.82 -0.56
N LYS A 11 1.26 -4.81 -0.86
CA LYS A 11 0.98 -5.27 -2.20
C LYS A 11 -0.18 -4.47 -2.78
N ILE A 12 0.04 -3.93 -3.97
CA ILE A 12 -0.97 -3.25 -4.79
C ILE A 12 -1.29 -4.12 -5.98
N VAL A 13 -2.56 -4.38 -6.23
CA VAL A 13 -3.05 -5.02 -7.45
C VAL A 13 -3.86 -3.99 -8.22
N PHE A 14 -3.40 -3.62 -9.40
CA PHE A 14 -4.10 -2.74 -10.33
C PHE A 14 -4.88 -3.57 -11.34
N GLU A 15 -6.18 -3.31 -11.43
CA GLU A 15 -7.04 -3.82 -12.49
C GLU A 15 -7.18 -2.76 -13.58
N PHE A 16 -6.92 -3.14 -14.82
CA PHE A 16 -7.02 -2.21 -15.95
C PHE A 16 -8.29 -2.46 -16.78
N THR A 17 -8.81 -1.42 -17.42
CA THR A 17 -9.94 -1.54 -18.36
C THR A 17 -9.55 -2.35 -19.60
N GLU A 18 -8.29 -2.27 -20.00
CA GLU A 18 -7.70 -3.01 -21.11
C GLU A 18 -6.28 -3.46 -20.70
N GLY A 19 -5.91 -4.70 -21.04
CA GLY A 19 -4.60 -5.28 -20.72
C GLY A 19 -4.61 -6.29 -19.57
N GLN A 20 -3.42 -6.59 -19.04
CA GLN A 20 -3.23 -7.49 -17.91
C GLN A 20 -3.13 -6.72 -16.59
N ASP A 21 -3.67 -7.30 -15.53
CA ASP A 21 -3.53 -6.76 -14.18
C ASP A 21 -2.05 -6.69 -13.77
N ALA A 22 -1.69 -5.65 -13.01
CA ALA A 22 -0.33 -5.44 -12.55
C ALA A 22 -0.24 -5.56 -11.03
N ASN A 23 0.80 -6.25 -10.55
CA ASN A 23 1.15 -6.30 -9.14
C ASN A 23 2.35 -5.42 -8.87
N VAL A 24 2.25 -4.52 -7.89
CA VAL A 24 3.36 -3.68 -7.43
C VAL A 24 3.49 -3.83 -5.94
N VAL A 25 4.71 -3.76 -5.43
CA VAL A 25 4.97 -3.76 -3.99
C VAL A 25 5.58 -2.42 -3.61
N ILE A 26 4.99 -1.76 -2.62
CA ILE A 26 5.58 -0.59 -1.99
C ILE A 26 6.01 -0.95 -0.57
N SER A 27 6.98 -0.22 -0.03
CA SER A 27 7.42 -0.36 1.36
C SER A 27 7.24 0.97 2.07
N ASP A 28 6.73 0.95 3.28
CA ASP A 28 6.65 2.13 4.14
C ASP A 28 7.18 1.83 5.54
N ILE A 29 7.65 2.86 6.23
CA ILE A 29 8.14 2.75 7.61
C ILE A 29 6.96 2.95 8.55
N VAL A 30 6.60 1.90 9.27
CA VAL A 30 5.51 1.95 10.25
C VAL A 30 6.10 1.91 11.66
N SER A 31 5.72 2.90 12.48
CA SER A 31 6.09 2.92 13.90
C SER A 31 5.11 2.10 14.73
N PHE A 32 5.62 1.03 15.33
CA PHE A 32 4.92 0.19 16.29
C PHE A 32 5.35 0.53 17.73
N HIS A 33 4.48 0.30 18.70
CA HIS A 33 4.83 0.36 20.11
C HIS A 33 5.48 -0.96 20.54
N ASP A 34 6.50 -0.85 21.39
CA ASP A 34 7.13 -2.03 21.99
C ASP A 34 6.11 -2.77 22.87
N GLY A 35 6.04 -4.09 22.71
CA GLY A 35 5.04 -4.95 23.35
C GLY A 35 3.69 -5.11 22.61
N GLN A 36 3.49 -4.47 21.44
CA GLN A 36 2.30 -4.74 20.62
C GLN A 36 2.25 -6.20 20.18
N ASN A 37 1.09 -6.82 20.34
CA ASN A 37 0.86 -8.16 19.83
C ASN A 37 0.65 -8.15 18.30
N ILE A 38 0.68 -9.33 17.68
CA ILE A 38 0.56 -9.45 16.22
C ILE A 38 -0.76 -8.88 15.67
N HIS A 39 -1.86 -8.99 16.42
CA HIS A 39 -3.15 -8.47 16.01
C HIS A 39 -3.14 -6.94 15.98
N GLU A 40 -2.61 -6.29 17.01
CA GLU A 40 -2.45 -4.82 17.05
C GLU A 40 -1.52 -4.30 15.95
N LYS A 41 -0.46 -5.06 15.60
CA LYS A 41 0.41 -4.75 14.47
C LYS A 41 -0.35 -4.84 13.13
N MET A 42 -1.19 -5.87 12.95
CA MET A 42 -2.02 -6.04 11.77
C MET A 42 -3.03 -4.89 11.61
N GLU A 43 -3.78 -4.54 12.67
CA GLU A 43 -4.72 -3.42 12.64
C GLU A 43 -4.02 -2.09 12.28
N LYS A 44 -2.83 -1.86 12.83
CA LYS A 44 -2.04 -0.68 12.50
C LYS A 44 -1.59 -0.68 11.04
N ALA A 45 -1.14 -1.82 10.52
CA ALA A 45 -0.77 -1.96 9.12
C ALA A 45 -1.98 -1.77 8.19
N GLU A 46 -3.17 -2.25 8.54
CA GLU A 46 -4.41 -2.00 7.80
C GLU A 46 -4.78 -0.52 7.79
N SER A 47 -4.63 0.19 8.91
CA SER A 47 -4.83 1.64 8.95
C SER A 47 -3.88 2.37 8.00
N VAL A 48 -2.59 2.01 7.99
CA VAL A 48 -1.59 2.61 7.08
C VAL A 48 -1.94 2.28 5.63
N ALA A 49 -2.39 1.06 5.34
CA ALA A 49 -2.84 0.69 4.01
C ALA A 49 -4.03 1.55 3.54
N LYS A 50 -4.99 1.86 4.41
CA LYS A 50 -6.11 2.75 4.05
C LYS A 50 -5.62 4.16 3.70
N ASP A 51 -4.73 4.72 4.50
CA ASP A 51 -4.17 6.07 4.28
C ASP A 51 -3.39 6.14 2.95
N LEU A 52 -2.54 5.14 2.69
CA LEU A 52 -1.80 5.01 1.43
C LEU A 52 -2.75 4.84 0.23
N GLY A 53 -3.81 4.05 0.40
CA GLY A 53 -4.82 3.83 -0.63
C GLY A 53 -5.59 5.10 -0.98
N GLU A 54 -5.96 5.91 0.01
CA GLU A 54 -6.60 7.21 -0.23
C GLU A 54 -5.66 8.17 -0.96
N GLY A 55 -4.38 8.22 -0.56
CA GLY A 55 -3.35 9.00 -1.25
C GLY A 55 -3.19 8.59 -2.71
N LEU A 56 -3.14 7.29 -3.00
CA LEU A 56 -3.04 6.74 -4.35
C LEU A 56 -4.30 7.05 -5.18
N LYS A 57 -5.49 6.86 -4.62
CA LYS A 57 -6.76 7.21 -5.27
C LYS A 57 -6.77 8.68 -5.68
N ASN A 58 -6.33 9.57 -4.80
CA ASN A 58 -6.26 11.00 -5.07
C ASN A 58 -5.29 11.34 -6.21
N LYS A 59 -4.14 10.63 -6.30
CA LYS A 59 -3.20 10.78 -7.42
C LYS A 59 -3.80 10.29 -8.74
N ILE A 60 -4.42 9.11 -8.76
CA ILE A 60 -5.06 8.54 -9.96
C ILE A 60 -6.11 9.49 -10.53
N ILE A 61 -6.87 10.19 -9.68
CA ILE A 61 -7.90 11.14 -10.11
C ILE A 61 -7.29 12.43 -10.68
N LYS A 62 -6.16 12.90 -10.12
CA LYS A 62 -5.58 14.21 -10.44
C LYS A 62 -4.58 14.16 -11.59
N ASP A 63 -3.83 13.07 -11.70
CA ASP A 63 -2.66 12.96 -12.56
C ASP A 63 -2.95 12.06 -13.76
N GLU A 64 -2.49 12.45 -14.96
CA GLU A 64 -2.63 11.62 -16.17
C GLU A 64 -1.84 10.31 -16.08
N PHE A 65 -0.72 10.36 -15.36
CA PHE A 65 0.15 9.22 -15.07
C PHE A 65 0.47 9.17 -13.59
N ILE A 66 0.50 7.95 -13.02
CA ILE A 66 1.05 7.72 -11.69
C ILE A 66 2.33 6.90 -11.78
N CYS A 67 3.24 7.15 -10.84
CA CYS A 67 4.40 6.31 -10.59
C CYS A 67 4.22 5.62 -9.25
N VAL A 68 4.34 4.30 -9.24
CA VAL A 68 4.30 3.47 -8.03
C VAL A 68 5.57 2.63 -8.02
N ASP A 69 6.39 2.80 -6.99
CA ASP A 69 7.74 2.27 -6.94
C ASP A 69 8.54 2.70 -8.20
N THR A 70 8.87 1.76 -9.07
CA THR A 70 9.62 1.98 -10.32
C THR A 70 8.75 1.87 -11.57
N THR A 71 7.45 1.66 -11.42
CA THR A 71 6.51 1.39 -12.51
C THR A 71 5.57 2.58 -12.76
N PHE A 72 5.39 2.92 -14.04
CA PHE A 72 4.51 4.00 -14.47
C PHE A 72 3.21 3.46 -15.06
N PHE A 73 2.08 4.09 -14.71
CA PHE A 73 0.76 3.68 -15.16
C PHE A 73 -0.05 4.83 -15.78
N ARG A 74 -0.77 4.45 -16.85
CA ARG A 74 -2.00 5.06 -17.37
C ARG A 74 -3.07 5.33 -16.32
N SER A 75 -3.21 6.49 -15.71
CA SER A 75 -4.26 6.69 -14.69
C SER A 75 -5.67 6.40 -15.24
N ASN A 76 -5.94 6.84 -16.47
CA ASN A 76 -7.22 6.63 -17.15
C ASN A 76 -7.51 5.17 -17.56
N LEU A 77 -6.51 4.29 -17.49
CA LEU A 77 -6.69 2.85 -17.77
C LEU A 77 -6.96 2.07 -16.48
N ILE A 78 -6.71 2.64 -15.31
CA ILE A 78 -6.93 1.97 -14.03
C ILE A 78 -8.44 1.94 -13.75
N LYS A 79 -9.01 0.74 -13.74
CA LYS A 79 -10.41 0.50 -13.40
C LYS A 79 -10.60 0.47 -11.88
N ALA A 80 -9.75 -0.28 -11.21
CA ALA A 80 -9.78 -0.46 -9.76
C ALA A 80 -8.37 -0.80 -9.25
N PHE A 81 -8.18 -0.69 -7.93
CA PHE A 81 -7.01 -1.24 -7.29
C PHE A 81 -7.34 -1.77 -5.90
N THR A 82 -6.56 -2.74 -5.44
CA THR A 82 -6.57 -3.22 -4.06
C THR A 82 -5.18 -3.03 -3.45
N LEU A 83 -5.12 -2.70 -2.17
CA LEU A 83 -3.89 -2.45 -1.43
C LEU A 83 -3.97 -3.20 -0.12
N ASN A 84 -3.05 -4.14 0.09
CA ASN A 84 -3.03 -5.01 1.27
C ASN A 84 -1.64 -5.01 1.90
N PRO A 85 -1.54 -4.87 3.24
CA PRO A 85 -0.28 -5.11 3.94
C PRO A 85 0.15 -6.57 3.81
N ASP A 86 1.45 -6.76 3.67
CA ASP A 86 2.09 -8.08 3.68
C ASP A 86 2.32 -8.52 5.13
N TYR A 87 1.42 -9.34 5.65
CA TYR A 87 1.48 -9.80 7.04
C TYR A 87 2.66 -10.72 7.34
N ASP A 88 3.29 -11.32 6.33
CA ASP A 88 4.52 -12.09 6.55
C ASP A 88 5.69 -11.18 6.91
N SER A 89 5.63 -9.89 6.55
CA SER A 89 6.61 -8.87 6.97
C SER A 89 6.44 -8.40 8.43
N LEU A 90 5.35 -8.79 9.11
CA LEU A 90 5.04 -8.38 10.49
C LEU A 90 5.36 -9.44 11.56
N LYS A 91 5.79 -10.64 11.15
CA LYS A 91 6.10 -11.78 12.03
C LYS A 91 7.46 -11.65 12.71
#